data_AF-G9WGU6-F1
#
_entry.id   AF-G9WGU6-F1
#
_cell.length_a   1.000
_cell.length_b   1.000
_cell.length_c   1.000
_cell.angle_alpha   90.00
_cell.angle_beta   90.00
_cell.angle_gamma   90.00
#
_symmetry.space_group_name_H-M   'P 1'
#
loop_
_entity.id
_entity.type
_entity.pdbx_description
1 polymer ?
#
loop_
_entity_poly.entity_id
_entity_poly.type
_entity_poly.pdbx_seq_one_letter_code
_entity_poly.pdbx_strand_id
1 'polypeptide(L)' 'MIQESVYVRVAMNRKSADFLVKRVAQLCPKSGIVQSLMITENQYASIEFLAGNPIEDVRNSDAKVVVI' A
#
# COMPACT_ATOMS: atom_id res chain seq x y z
N MET A 1 3.80 -5.66 -2.66
CA MET A 1 3.86 -6.03 -1.23
C MET A 1 5.15 -5.44 -0.69
N ILE A 2 5.14 -4.77 0.47
CA ILE A 2 6.33 -4.05 0.97
C ILE A 2 7.22 -5.00 1.79
N GLN A 3 6.60 -5.76 2.68
CA GLN A 3 7.25 -6.70 3.60
C GLN A 3 6.23 -7.78 3.98
N GLU A 4 6.69 -8.86 4.61
CA GLU A 4 5.81 -9.83 5.25
C GLU A 4 4.81 -9.13 6.18
N SER A 5 3.53 -9.50 6.05
CA SER A 5 2.41 -8.92 6.80
C SER A 5 2.19 -7.41 6.64
N VAL A 6 2.85 -6.74 5.68
CA VAL A 6 2.64 -5.32 5.36
C VAL A 6 2.30 -5.14 3.88
N TYR A 7 1.06 -4.73 3.63
CA TYR A 7 0.49 -4.60 2.29
C TYR A 7 0.16 -3.14 1.98
N VAL A 8 0.28 -2.79 0.71
CA VAL A 8 -0.02 -1.45 0.19
C VAL A 8 -0.96 -1.55 -0.99
N ARG A 9 -1.83 -0.55 -1.13
CA ARG A 9 -2.72 -0.38 -2.27
C ARG A 9 -2.84 1.09 -2.61
N VAL A 10 -2.55 1.44 -3.85
CA VAL A 10 -2.75 2.80 -4.38
C VAL A 10 -4.24 3.06 -4.59
N ALA A 11 -4.69 4.26 -4.22
CA ALA A 11 -6.06 4.73 -4.41
C ALA A 11 -6.04 6.11 -5.09
N MET A 12 -6.86 6.28 -6.13
CA MET A 12 -6.86 7.50 -6.97
C MET A 12 -7.22 8.78 -6.22
N ASN A 13 -7.98 8.67 -5.13
CA ASN A 13 -8.36 9.80 -4.29
C ASN A 13 -8.74 9.31 -2.89
N ARG A 14 -8.87 10.26 -1.97
CA ARG A 14 -9.21 10.02 -0.57
C ARG A 14 -10.52 9.25 -0.39
N LYS A 15 -11.57 9.60 -1.15
CA LYS A 15 -12.89 8.95 -1.05
C LYS A 15 -12.81 7.46 -1.42
N SER A 16 -12.06 7.14 -2.48
CA SER A 16 -11.79 5.75 -2.88
C SER A 16 -10.99 5.00 -1.82
N ALA A 17 -10.00 5.66 -1.19
CA ALA A 17 -9.22 5.07 -0.10
C ALA A 17 -10.09 4.77 1.13
N ASP A 18 -10.94 5.72 1.54
CA ASP A 18 -11.87 5.54 2.67
C ASP A 18 -12.84 4.38 2.42
N PHE A 19 -13.36 4.25 1.19
CA PHE A 19 -14.22 3.13 0.82
C PHE A 19 -13.50 1.79 0.92
N LEU A 20 -12.24 1.73 0.48
CA LEU A 20 -11.42 0.52 0.58
C LEU A 20 -11.18 0.11 2.03
N VAL A 21 -10.84 1.05 2.91
CA VAL A 21 -10.65 0.77 4.35
C VAL A 21 -11.93 0.19 4.97
N LYS A 22 -13.10 0.79 4.68
CA LYS A 22 -14.39 0.28 5.17
C LYS A 22 -14.69 -1.14 4.66
N ARG A 23 -14.39 -1.42 3.39
CA ARG A 23 -14.57 -2.76 2.82
C ARG A 23 -13.63 -3.78 3.47
N VAL A 24 -12.37 -3.44 3.71
CA VAL A 24 -11.43 -4.33 4.40
C VAL A 24 -11.87 -4.58 5.84
N ALA A 25 -12.35 -3.56 6.54
CA ALA A 25 -12.86 -3.70 7.91
C ALA A 25 -13.98 -4.73 8.03
N GLN A 26 -14.85 -4.85 7.01
CA GLN A 26 -15.91 -5.87 6.97
C GLN A 26 -15.38 -7.30 6.78
N LEU A 27 -14.16 -7.46 6.27
CA LEU A 27 -13.51 -8.75 6.04
C LEU A 27 -12.47 -9.08 7.12
N CYS A 28 -12.25 -8.18 8.08
CA CYS A 28 -11.26 -8.39 9.13
C CYS A 28 -11.59 -9.61 9.98
N PRO A 29 -10.59 -10.42 10.36
CA PRO A 29 -10.78 -11.55 11.26
C PRO A 29 -11.23 -11.09 12.65
N LYS A 30 -11.94 -11.96 13.39
CA LYS A 30 -12.41 -11.69 14.76
C LYS A 30 -11.28 -11.63 15.81
N SER A 31 -10.08 -12.06 15.45
CA SER A 31 -8.91 -12.09 16.33
C SER A 31 -7.68 -11.59 15.58
N GLY A 32 -6.68 -11.12 16.34
CA GLY A 32 -5.50 -10.47 15.80
C GLY A 32 -5.69 -8.96 15.62
N ILE A 33 -4.62 -8.28 15.18
CA ILE A 33 -4.58 -6.84 14.99
C ILE A 33 -4.46 -6.56 13.49
N VAL A 34 -5.40 -5.79 12.95
CA VAL A 34 -5.34 -5.25 11.60
C VAL A 34 -5.41 -3.74 11.70
N GLN A 35 -4.37 -3.07 11.19
CA GLN A 35 -4.27 -1.61 11.21
C GLN A 35 -4.10 -1.09 9.78
N SER A 36 -4.63 0.10 9.53
CA SER A 36 -4.52 0.78 8.23
C SER A 36 -3.95 2.18 8.42
N LEU A 37 -3.04 2.57 7.54
CA LEU A 37 -2.48 3.91 7.47
C LEU A 37 -2.68 4.46 6.04
N MET A 38 -3.20 5.67 5.93
CA MET A 38 -3.33 6.38 4.66
C MET A 38 -2.23 7.44 4.55
N ILE A 39 -1.42 7.36 3.50
CA ILE A 39 -0.38 8.32 3.17
C ILE A 39 -0.49 8.74 1.70
N THR A 40 0.15 9.84 1.33
CA THR A 40 0.24 10.29 -0.07
C THR A 40 1.33 9.52 -0.83
N GLU A 41 1.28 9.54 -2.16
CA GLU A 41 2.34 8.96 -3.01
C GLU A 41 3.71 9.59 -2.72
N ASN A 42 3.76 10.90 -2.46
CA ASN A 42 5.00 11.59 -2.11
C ASN A 42 5.56 11.09 -0.76
N GLN A 43 4.70 10.90 0.24
CA GLN A 43 5.11 10.31 1.52
C GLN A 43 5.59 8.87 1.36
N TYR A 44 4.94 8.07 0.50
CA TYR A 44 5.35 6.70 0.22
C TYR A 44 6.72 6.64 -0.49
N ALA A 45 6.93 7.49 -1.49
CA ALA A 45 8.20 7.57 -2.22
C ALA A 45 9.36 8.08 -1.35
N SER A 46 9.04 8.85 -0.30
CA SER A 46 10.02 9.37 0.66
C SER A 46 10.35 8.39 1.81
N ILE A 47 9.83 7.15 1.77
CA ILE A 47 10.17 6.15 2.79
C ILE A 47 11.63 5.76 2.65
N GLU A 48 12.41 6.01 3.69
CA GLU A 48 13.83 5.62 3.75
C GLU A 48 13.98 4.15 4.16
N PHE A 49 14.81 3.43 3.41
CA PHE A 49 15.21 2.06 3.74
C PHE A 49 16.48 2.11 4.58
N LEU A 50 16.34 1.93 5.90
CA LEU A 50 17.49 1.92 6.81
C LEU A 50 18.35 0.65 6.66
N ALA A 51 17.77 -0.43 6.14
CA ALA A 51 18.44 -1.69 5.82
C ALA A 51 17.69 -2.45 4.70
N GLY A 52 18.42 -3.24 3.91
CA GLY A 52 17.87 -3.97 2.76
C GLY A 52 17.67 -3.09 1.53
N ASN A 53 17.21 -3.71 0.45
CA ASN A 53 16.92 -3.03 -0.82
C ASN A 53 15.42 -3.07 -1.13
N PRO A 54 14.90 -2.07 -1.86
CA PRO A 54 13.51 -2.09 -2.32
C PRO A 54 13.23 -3.31 -3.20
N ILE A 55 11.97 -3.76 -3.19
CA ILE A 55 11.51 -4.84 -4.06
C ILE A 55 11.32 -4.27 -5.47
N GLU A 56 12.22 -4.65 -6.38
CA GLU A 56 12.14 -4.34 -7.81
C GLU A 56 11.06 -5.19 -8.47
N ASP A 57 9.81 -4.72 -8.38
CA ASP A 57 8.66 -5.32 -9.04
C ASP A 57 7.93 -4.24 -9.84
N VAL A 58 7.55 -4.54 -11.07
CA VAL A 58 6.78 -3.64 -11.94
C VAL A 58 5.50 -3.14 -11.25
N ARG A 59 4.89 -3.95 -10.38
CA ARG A 59 3.71 -3.59 -9.57
C ARG A 59 3.97 -2.47 -8.55
N ASN A 60 5.24 -2.22 -8.23
CA ASN A 60 5.67 -1.16 -7.32
C ASN A 60 6.13 0.10 -8.08
N SER A 61 6.12 0.10 -9.42
CA SER A 61 6.48 1.26 -10.24
C SER A 61 5.28 2.20 -10.44
N ASP A 62 5.55 3.51 -10.45
CA ASP A 62 4.62 4.58 -10.80
C ASP A 62 4.60 4.92 -12.30
N ALA A 63 5.33 4.14 -13.12
CA ALA A 63 5.38 4.34 -14.56
C ALA A 63 3.96 4.27 -15.18
N LYS A 64 3.56 5.35 -15.86
CA LYS A 64 2.25 5.44 -16.52
C LYS A 64 2.07 4.44 -17.67
N VAL A 65 3.18 3.92 -18.20
CA VAL A 65 3.20 2.96 -19.30
C VAL A 65 4.13 1.82 -18.92
N VAL A 66 3.63 0.60 -18.99
CA VAL A 66 4.41 -0.64 -18.89
C VAL A 66 4.34 -1.32 -20.25
N VAL A 67 5.50 -1.58 -20.87
CA VAL A 67 5.61 -2.34 -22.11
C VAL A 67 6.06 -3.75 -21.76
N ILE A 68 5.34 -4.76 -22.24
CA ILE A 68 5.56 -6.19 -21.98
C ILE A 68 6.05 -6.85 -23.26
#